data_AF-A0A1I3Z8D1-F1
#
_entry.id   AF-A0A1I3Z8D1-F1
#
_cell.length_a   1.000
_cell.length_b   1.000
_cell.length_c   1.000
_cell.angle_alpha   90.00
_cell.angle_beta   90.00
_cell.angle_gamma   90.00
#
_symmetry.space_group_name_H-M   'P 1'
#
loop_
_entity.id
_entity.type
_entity.pdbx_description
1 polymer ?
#
loop_
_entity_poly.entity_id
_entity_poly.type
_entity_poly.pdbx_seq_one_letter_code
_entity_poly.pdbx_strand_id
1 'polypeptide(L)'
;MVGLFWIAAAIWLIMSAIVPACADDLQKFVRMHHCPIAERLEIIHRVSRAGDMNRFIAVNLPGFNQSYVQCLFLDDDGQLVCEAASGYYAHGEDEPRTRFLPAASIAALSDLGFATDHSEGNYYLMVTAVERQDFAEVAELLLSALYSGYGVRPWIAVEIVAPLAPEVSQCTPVG
;
A
#
# COMPACT_ATOMS: atom_id res chain seq x y z
N MET A 1 36.22 33.27 -57.78
CA MET A 1 34.83 33.17 -57.27
C MET A 1 34.70 31.85 -56.54
N VAL A 2 34.22 31.93 -55.30
CA VAL A 2 34.35 30.94 -54.23
C VAL A 2 33.32 29.82 -54.40
N GLY A 3 33.76 28.55 -54.40
CA GLY A 3 32.89 27.37 -54.38
C GLY A 3 32.75 26.85 -52.95
N LEU A 4 31.53 26.97 -52.43
CA LEU A 4 31.11 26.69 -51.06
C LEU A 4 31.27 25.21 -50.65
N PHE A 5 31.92 24.99 -49.51
CA PHE A 5 31.98 23.71 -48.80
C PHE A 5 30.60 23.34 -48.22
N TRP A 6 30.06 22.17 -48.57
CA TRP A 6 28.89 21.60 -47.90
C TRP A 6 29.35 20.73 -46.71
N ILE A 7 29.12 21.22 -45.50
CA ILE A 7 29.30 20.47 -44.25
C ILE A 7 28.03 19.62 -44.04
N ALA A 8 28.16 18.30 -44.12
CA ALA A 8 27.10 17.38 -43.72
C ALA A 8 26.99 17.40 -42.18
N ALA A 9 25.90 17.97 -41.66
CA ALA A 9 25.60 17.98 -40.24
C ALA A 9 25.14 16.58 -39.79
N ALA A 10 25.92 15.94 -38.93
CA ALA A 10 25.53 14.71 -38.25
C ALA A 10 24.53 15.05 -37.14
N ILE A 11 23.27 14.65 -37.34
CA ILE A 11 22.20 14.78 -36.34
C ILE A 11 22.40 13.70 -35.28
N TRP A 12 22.87 14.09 -34.09
CA TRP A 12 22.86 13.24 -32.91
C TRP A 12 21.42 13.17 -32.36
N LEU A 13 20.74 12.04 -32.59
CA LEU A 13 19.50 11.68 -31.92
C LEU A 13 19.81 11.35 -30.47
N ILE A 14 19.63 12.31 -29.57
CA ILE A 14 19.62 12.07 -28.12
C ILE A 14 18.31 11.35 -27.79
N MET A 15 18.35 10.03 -27.66
CA MET A 15 17.29 9.27 -27.01
C MET A 15 17.30 9.60 -25.53
N SER A 16 16.51 10.59 -25.12
CA SER A 16 16.19 10.79 -23.70
C SER A 16 15.42 9.57 -23.21
N ALA A 17 16.07 8.71 -22.44
CA ALA A 17 15.39 7.66 -21.70
C ALA A 17 14.42 8.31 -20.70
N ILE A 18 13.12 8.21 -20.95
CA ILE A 18 12.09 8.57 -19.99
C ILE A 18 12.08 7.45 -18.95
N VAL A 19 12.80 7.64 -17.85
CA VAL A 19 12.71 6.75 -16.68
C VAL A 19 11.31 6.91 -16.10
N PRO A 20 10.59 5.83 -15.77
CA PRO A 20 9.24 5.93 -15.23
C PRO A 20 9.30 6.53 -13.82
N ALA A 21 8.96 7.82 -13.70
CA ALA A 21 8.93 8.55 -12.43
C ALA A 21 8.05 7.87 -11.35
N CYS A 22 7.03 7.10 -11.75
CA CYS A 22 6.11 6.46 -10.81
C CYS A 22 6.72 5.33 -9.98
N ALA A 23 7.67 4.55 -10.53
CA ALA A 23 8.30 3.47 -9.78
C ALA A 23 9.23 4.03 -8.68
N ASP A 24 9.92 5.13 -8.98
CA ASP A 24 10.75 5.85 -8.02
C ASP A 24 9.89 6.49 -6.92
N ASP A 25 8.72 7.01 -7.26
CA ASP A 25 7.79 7.61 -6.28
C ASP A 25 7.15 6.58 -5.34
N LEU A 26 6.73 5.42 -5.84
CA LEU A 26 6.25 4.32 -4.97
C LEU A 26 7.36 3.90 -3.99
N GLN A 27 8.58 3.71 -4.48
CA GLN A 27 9.68 3.27 -3.63
C GLN A 27 10.07 4.32 -2.58
N LYS A 28 10.01 5.62 -2.91
CA LYS A 28 10.16 6.69 -1.92
C LYS A 28 9.07 6.65 -0.85
N PHE A 29 7.81 6.45 -1.26
CA PHE A 29 6.68 6.34 -0.34
C PHE A 29 6.85 5.14 0.59
N VAL A 30 7.22 3.97 0.06
CA VAL A 30 7.49 2.77 0.85
C VAL A 30 8.60 3.04 1.86
N ARG A 31 9.76 3.54 1.41
CA ARG A 31 10.91 3.84 2.31
C ARG A 31 10.54 4.75 3.48
N MET A 32 9.70 5.76 3.24
CA MET A 32 9.29 6.72 4.27
C MET A 32 8.46 6.09 5.39
N HIS A 33 7.61 5.11 5.08
CA HIS A 33 6.58 4.59 5.99
C HIS A 33 6.76 3.12 6.38
N HIS A 34 7.68 2.40 5.75
CA HIS A 34 7.86 0.95 5.92
C HIS A 34 8.25 0.57 7.36
N CYS A 35 9.31 1.19 7.88
CA CYS A 35 9.87 0.91 9.21
C CYS A 35 8.81 0.96 10.33
N PRO A 36 8.02 2.05 10.50
CA PRO A 36 7.03 2.11 11.56
C PRO A 36 5.92 1.05 11.44
N ILE A 37 5.55 0.65 10.22
CA ILE A 37 4.51 -0.37 10.01
C ILE A 37 5.06 -1.77 10.37
N ALA A 38 6.26 -2.10 9.88
CA ALA A 38 6.91 -3.38 10.17
C ALA A 38 7.15 -3.57 11.69
N GLU A 39 7.63 -2.53 12.39
CA GLU A 39 7.81 -2.58 13.85
C GLU A 39 6.50 -2.83 14.58
N ARG A 40 5.39 -2.20 14.15
CA ARG A 40 4.07 -2.39 14.80
C ARG A 40 3.50 -3.77 14.56
N LEU A 41 3.62 -4.31 13.35
CA LEU A 41 3.25 -5.70 13.04
C LEU A 41 3.97 -6.67 13.97
N GLU A 42 5.27 -6.47 14.15
CA GLU A 42 6.08 -7.29 15.07
C GLU A 42 5.64 -7.16 16.54
N ILE A 43 5.33 -5.94 16.99
CA ILE A 43 4.85 -5.70 18.35
C ILE A 43 3.50 -6.39 18.55
N ILE A 44 2.54 -6.22 17.63
CA ILE A 44 1.21 -6.84 17.70
C ILE A 44 1.36 -8.35 17.83
N HIS A 45 2.13 -8.98 16.94
CA HIS A 45 2.39 -10.42 16.97
C HIS A 45 2.94 -10.86 18.33
N ARG A 46 3.93 -10.14 18.88
CA ARG A 46 4.57 -10.50 20.15
C ARG A 46 3.66 -10.35 21.37
N VAL A 47 2.81 -9.33 21.41
CA VAL A 47 2.04 -8.97 22.63
C VAL A 47 0.61 -9.48 22.61
N SER A 48 0.10 -9.83 21.44
CA SER A 48 -1.28 -10.25 21.28
C SER A 48 -1.55 -11.65 21.84
N ARG A 49 -2.84 -11.97 22.01
CA ARG A 49 -3.32 -13.27 22.47
C ARG A 49 -4.47 -13.75 21.59
N ALA A 50 -4.65 -15.06 21.53
CA ALA A 50 -5.83 -15.70 20.92
C ALA A 50 -7.13 -14.97 21.31
N GLY A 51 -7.92 -14.55 20.31
CA GLY A 51 -9.21 -13.89 20.51
C GLY A 51 -9.19 -12.39 20.84
N ASP A 52 -8.03 -11.73 20.88
CA ASP A 52 -7.97 -10.28 21.03
C ASP A 52 -8.45 -9.58 19.74
N MET A 53 -9.51 -8.78 19.85
CA MET A 53 -10.10 -8.05 18.72
C MET A 53 -9.22 -6.89 18.22
N ASN A 54 -8.21 -6.50 18.99
CA ASN A 54 -7.32 -5.39 18.67
C ASN A 54 -6.06 -5.82 17.90
N ARG A 55 -6.01 -7.08 17.44
CA ARG A 55 -4.90 -7.66 16.67
C ARG A 55 -4.95 -7.25 15.20
N PHE A 56 -4.83 -5.96 14.96
CA PHE A 56 -4.79 -5.43 13.61
C PHE A 56 -3.89 -4.21 13.51
N ILE A 57 -3.51 -3.93 12.27
CA ILE A 57 -2.94 -2.66 11.86
C ILE A 57 -3.72 -2.16 10.65
N ALA A 58 -4.07 -0.88 10.64
CA ALA A 58 -4.67 -0.20 9.51
C ALA A 58 -3.82 1.01 9.11
N VAL A 59 -3.59 1.18 7.81
CA VAL A 59 -2.89 2.30 7.22
C VAL A 59 -3.89 3.07 6.36
N ASN A 60 -4.13 4.32 6.73
CA ASN A 60 -5.20 5.16 6.19
C ASN A 60 -4.62 6.42 5.55
N LEU A 61 -5.38 6.99 4.62
CA LEU A 61 -5.16 8.38 4.22
C LEU A 61 -5.80 9.34 5.25
N PRO A 62 -5.08 10.37 5.71
CA PRO A 62 -5.61 11.34 6.67
C PRO A 62 -6.93 11.97 6.19
N GLY A 63 -7.97 11.90 7.03
CA GLY A 63 -9.29 12.45 6.73
C GLY A 63 -10.16 11.59 5.80
N PHE A 64 -9.71 10.37 5.43
CA PHE A 64 -10.46 9.45 4.58
C PHE A 64 -10.66 8.09 5.26
N ASN A 65 -11.71 7.97 6.07
CA ASN A 65 -12.11 6.74 6.78
C ASN A 65 -12.48 5.54 5.88
N GLN A 66 -12.48 5.71 4.55
CA GLN A 66 -12.86 4.71 3.55
C GLN A 66 -11.74 4.50 2.50
N SER A 67 -10.53 4.99 2.79
CA SER A 67 -9.33 4.78 1.99
C SER A 67 -8.25 4.20 2.90
N TYR A 68 -8.35 2.91 3.16
CA TYR A 68 -7.46 2.21 4.05
C TYR A 68 -7.07 0.85 3.49
N VAL A 69 -5.92 0.37 3.97
CA VAL A 69 -5.56 -1.04 3.90
C VAL A 69 -5.25 -1.48 5.33
N GLN A 70 -5.84 -2.59 5.75
CA GLN A 70 -5.63 -3.15 7.09
C GLN A 70 -5.18 -4.60 7.00
N CYS A 71 -4.44 -5.08 7.99
CA CYS A 71 -4.20 -6.50 8.17
C CYS A 71 -4.59 -6.91 9.59
N LEU A 72 -5.31 -8.03 9.69
CA LEU A 72 -5.77 -8.64 10.93
C LEU A 72 -5.06 -9.98 11.12
N PHE A 73 -4.60 -10.24 12.34
CA PHE A 73 -4.02 -11.53 12.70
C PHE A 73 -5.14 -12.52 13.05
N LEU A 74 -5.13 -13.67 12.38
CA LEU A 74 -6.04 -14.79 12.58
C LEU A 74 -5.29 -16.03 13.07
N ASP A 75 -6.05 -17.03 13.54
CA ASP A 75 -5.56 -18.37 13.86
C ASP A 75 -4.26 -18.39 14.69
N ASP A 76 -4.26 -17.64 15.81
CA ASP A 76 -3.09 -17.51 16.69
C ASP A 76 -1.80 -17.05 15.98
N ASP A 77 -1.96 -16.08 15.08
CA ASP A 77 -0.92 -15.52 14.20
C ASP A 77 -0.43 -16.48 13.11
N GLY A 78 -1.08 -17.62 12.89
CA GLY A 78 -0.78 -18.50 11.77
C GLY A 78 -1.11 -17.88 10.41
N GLN A 79 -1.96 -16.85 10.39
CA GLN A 79 -2.41 -16.17 9.18
C GLN A 79 -2.64 -14.66 9.41
N LEU A 80 -2.48 -13.89 8.34
CA LEU A 80 -2.91 -12.49 8.26
C LEU A 80 -3.94 -12.34 7.13
N VAL A 81 -5.12 -11.79 7.44
CA VAL A 81 -6.04 -11.28 6.40
C VAL A 81 -5.74 -9.82 6.22
N CYS A 82 -5.32 -9.44 5.02
CA CYS A 82 -5.20 -8.06 4.62
C CYS A 82 -6.41 -7.64 3.80
N GLU A 83 -7.03 -6.51 4.14
CA GLU A 83 -8.20 -5.96 3.47
C GLU A 83 -7.92 -4.56 2.95
N ALA A 84 -8.36 -4.27 1.73
CA ALA A 84 -8.39 -2.94 1.16
C ALA A 84 -9.86 -2.47 1.07
N ALA A 85 -10.14 -1.29 1.62
CA ALA A 85 -11.45 -0.68 1.61
C ALA A 85 -12.08 -0.62 0.22
N SER A 86 -13.20 -1.31 0.01
CA SER A 86 -13.92 -1.26 -1.26
C SER A 86 -14.90 -0.08 -1.30
N GLY A 87 -15.34 0.41 -0.14
CA GLY A 87 -16.48 1.31 0.02
C GLY A 87 -17.82 0.58 0.18
N TYR A 88 -17.80 -0.76 0.29
CA TYR A 88 -18.99 -1.58 0.59
C TYR A 88 -19.70 -1.12 1.86
N TYR A 89 -18.94 -0.92 2.95
CA TYR A 89 -19.47 -0.49 4.26
C TYR A 89 -19.64 1.04 4.40
N ALA A 90 -19.64 1.80 3.30
CA ALA A 90 -19.81 3.26 3.37
C ALA A 90 -21.27 3.69 3.58
N HIS A 91 -22.22 2.76 3.44
CA HIS A 91 -23.66 2.98 3.53
C HIS A 91 -24.34 1.86 4.31
N GLY A 92 -25.59 2.08 4.74
CA GLY A 92 -26.39 1.01 5.35
C GLY A 92 -26.68 -0.13 4.37
N GLU A 93 -27.00 -1.32 4.88
CA GLU A 93 -27.20 -2.54 4.07
C GLU A 93 -28.27 -2.38 2.97
N ASP A 94 -29.26 -1.51 3.18
CA ASP A 94 -30.36 -1.25 2.25
C ASP A 94 -30.13 -0.02 1.34
N GLU A 95 -28.99 0.66 1.45
CA GLU A 95 -28.69 1.85 0.66
C GLU A 95 -27.85 1.50 -0.58
N PRO A 96 -28.16 2.08 -1.76
CA PRO A 96 -27.36 1.84 -2.95
C PRO A 96 -25.95 2.38 -2.74
N ARG A 97 -24.95 1.54 -3.03
CA ARG A 97 -23.55 1.93 -2.97
C ARG A 97 -23.27 3.09 -3.91
N THR A 98 -22.71 4.17 -3.36
CA THR A 98 -22.36 5.36 -4.15
C THR A 98 -20.86 5.51 -4.40
N ARG A 99 -20.05 4.71 -3.71
CA ARG A 99 -18.59 4.76 -3.78
C ARG A 99 -18.01 3.48 -4.36
N PHE A 100 -17.30 3.62 -5.46
CA PHE A 100 -16.57 2.54 -6.12
C PHE A 100 -15.14 3.00 -6.40
N LEU A 101 -14.19 2.07 -6.30
CA LEU A 101 -12.85 2.36 -6.78
C LEU A 101 -12.83 2.39 -8.31
N PRO A 102 -12.01 3.27 -8.93
CA PRO A 102 -11.77 3.23 -10.36
C PRO A 102 -11.25 1.85 -10.80
N ALA A 103 -11.55 1.43 -12.03
CA ALA A 103 -11.09 0.13 -12.56
C ALA A 103 -9.56 -0.05 -12.48
N ALA A 104 -8.80 1.02 -12.70
CA ALA A 104 -7.34 1.00 -12.58
C ALA A 104 -6.86 0.72 -11.13
N SER A 105 -7.57 1.26 -10.14
CA SER A 105 -7.30 0.98 -8.72
C SER A 105 -7.58 -0.48 -8.37
N ILE A 106 -8.68 -1.02 -8.88
CA ILE A 106 -9.05 -2.43 -8.68
C ILE A 106 -8.00 -3.34 -9.34
N ALA A 107 -7.58 -3.03 -10.56
CA ALA A 107 -6.52 -3.76 -11.25
C ALA A 107 -5.21 -3.74 -10.46
N ALA A 108 -4.80 -2.57 -9.94
CA ALA A 108 -3.60 -2.47 -9.12
C ALA A 108 -3.66 -3.30 -7.83
N LEU A 109 -4.83 -3.37 -7.17
CA LEU A 109 -5.01 -4.25 -6.02
C LEU A 109 -4.97 -5.74 -6.42
N SER A 110 -5.56 -6.08 -7.57
CA SER A 110 -5.50 -7.44 -8.12
C SER A 110 -4.07 -7.87 -8.47
N ASP A 111 -3.24 -6.96 -9.00
CA ASP A 111 -1.83 -7.23 -9.32
C ASP A 111 -0.99 -7.50 -8.06
N LEU A 112 -1.43 -6.97 -6.91
CA LEU A 112 -0.86 -7.26 -5.59
C LEU A 112 -1.44 -8.54 -4.95
N GLY A 113 -2.35 -9.23 -5.64
CA GLY A 113 -2.92 -10.50 -5.20
C GLY A 113 -4.25 -10.40 -4.45
N PHE A 114 -4.81 -9.21 -4.25
CA PHE A 114 -6.12 -9.10 -3.60
C PHE A 114 -7.21 -9.74 -4.48
N ALA A 115 -8.06 -10.53 -3.84
CA ALA A 115 -9.36 -10.89 -4.38
C ALA A 115 -10.21 -9.62 -4.48
N THR A 116 -10.65 -9.30 -5.70
CA THR A 116 -11.34 -8.03 -6.00
C THR A 116 -12.85 -8.17 -6.21
N ASP A 117 -13.39 -9.35 -5.91
CA ASP A 117 -14.83 -9.52 -5.76
C ASP A 117 -15.28 -8.75 -4.51
N HIS A 118 -16.11 -7.74 -4.73
CA HIS A 118 -16.60 -6.82 -3.70
C HIS A 118 -18.10 -6.92 -3.52
N SER A 119 -18.69 -8.04 -3.96
CA SER A 119 -20.11 -8.33 -3.77
C SER A 119 -20.48 -8.48 -2.29
N GLU A 120 -19.53 -8.88 -1.43
CA GLU A 120 -19.75 -9.13 0.00
C GLU A 120 -18.60 -8.58 0.89
N GLY A 121 -18.18 -7.33 0.65
CA GLY A 121 -17.25 -6.63 1.56
C GLY A 121 -16.05 -5.93 0.91
N ASN A 122 -14.94 -5.91 1.65
CA ASN A 122 -13.67 -5.35 1.21
C ASN A 122 -12.94 -6.30 0.25
N TYR A 123 -11.98 -5.75 -0.49
CA TYR A 123 -11.03 -6.58 -1.23
C TYR A 123 -10.08 -7.22 -0.24
N TYR A 124 -9.75 -8.50 -0.38
CA TYR A 124 -8.96 -9.21 0.64
C TYR A 124 -7.84 -10.04 0.04
N LEU A 125 -6.77 -10.22 0.80
CA LEU A 125 -5.64 -11.10 0.51
C LEU A 125 -5.31 -11.89 1.77
N MET A 126 -5.18 -13.21 1.62
CA MET A 126 -4.73 -14.09 2.67
C MET A 126 -3.23 -14.29 2.60
N VAL A 127 -2.52 -13.91 3.66
CA VAL A 127 -1.10 -14.19 3.86
C VAL A 127 -0.97 -15.33 4.86
N THR A 128 -0.55 -16.49 4.40
CA THR A 128 -0.39 -17.70 5.22
C THR A 128 1.04 -17.85 5.72
N ALA A 129 1.21 -18.52 6.86
CA ALA A 129 2.52 -18.88 7.42
C ALA A 129 3.39 -17.68 7.81
N VAL A 130 2.76 -16.70 8.46
CA VAL A 130 3.39 -15.44 8.85
C VAL A 130 4.42 -15.69 9.94
N GLU A 131 5.69 -15.76 9.56
CA GLU A 131 6.81 -15.67 10.50
C GLU A 131 7.24 -14.22 10.68
N ARG A 132 8.01 -13.95 11.73
CA ARG A 132 8.52 -12.60 12.02
C ARG A 132 9.26 -11.96 10.84
N GLN A 133 9.89 -12.77 9.99
CA GLN A 133 10.60 -12.29 8.80
C GLN A 133 9.68 -11.74 7.71
N ASP A 134 8.38 -12.04 7.75
CA ASP A 134 7.42 -11.67 6.71
C ASP A 134 6.80 -10.28 6.96
N PHE A 135 6.96 -9.70 8.16
CA PHE A 135 6.36 -8.40 8.50
C PHE A 135 6.90 -7.22 7.68
N ALA A 136 8.13 -7.33 7.16
CA ALA A 136 8.66 -6.37 6.21
C ALA A 136 7.88 -6.41 4.89
N GLU A 137 7.58 -7.60 4.39
CA GLU A 137 6.83 -7.78 3.14
C GLU A 137 5.36 -7.36 3.31
N VAL A 138 4.75 -7.66 4.47
CA VAL A 138 3.40 -7.18 4.80
C VAL A 138 3.35 -5.66 4.88
N ALA A 139 4.37 -5.01 5.45
CA ALA A 139 4.44 -3.55 5.47
C ALA A 139 4.54 -2.96 4.06
N GLU A 140 5.35 -3.56 3.18
CA GLU A 140 5.44 -3.16 1.78
C GLU A 140 4.14 -3.39 1.02
N LEU A 141 3.44 -4.51 1.27
CA LEU A 141 2.13 -4.80 0.72
C LEU A 141 1.09 -3.74 1.11
N LEU A 142 0.99 -3.42 2.41
CA LEU A 142 0.08 -2.39 2.92
C LEU A 142 0.31 -1.04 2.22
N LEU A 143 1.58 -0.63 2.11
CA LEU A 143 1.95 0.64 1.50
C LEU A 143 1.75 0.65 -0.02
N SER A 144 2.07 -0.46 -0.70
CA SER A 144 1.90 -0.59 -2.16
C SER A 144 0.42 -0.62 -2.54
N ALA A 145 -0.41 -1.31 -1.75
CA ALA A 145 -1.85 -1.34 -1.91
C ALA A 145 -2.45 0.05 -1.66
N LEU A 146 -1.98 0.75 -0.62
CA LEU A 146 -2.44 2.11 -0.35
C LEU A 146 -2.08 3.04 -1.51
N TYR A 147 -0.81 3.04 -1.94
CA TYR A 147 -0.29 3.89 -3.00
C TYR A 147 -0.97 3.65 -4.35
N SER A 148 -0.97 2.40 -4.81
CA SER A 148 -1.43 2.04 -6.14
C SER A 148 -2.95 1.92 -6.21
N GLY A 149 -3.58 1.42 -5.14
CA GLY A 149 -5.04 1.26 -5.05
C GLY A 149 -5.77 2.58 -4.82
N TYR A 150 -5.23 3.49 -4.01
CA TYR A 150 -5.91 4.76 -3.67
C TYR A 150 -5.25 6.00 -4.26
N GLY A 151 -4.21 5.81 -5.08
CA GLY A 151 -3.55 6.89 -5.80
C GLY A 151 -2.84 7.87 -4.88
N VAL A 152 -2.17 7.38 -3.83
CA VAL A 152 -1.39 8.22 -2.90
C VAL A 152 -0.23 8.86 -3.64
N ARG A 153 0.27 9.97 -3.08
CA ARG A 153 1.49 10.64 -3.56
C ARG A 153 2.59 10.49 -2.52
N PRO A 154 3.86 10.46 -2.92
CA PRO A 154 4.95 10.12 -2.01
C PRO A 154 5.14 11.08 -0.84
N TRP A 155 4.61 12.30 -0.91
CA TRP A 155 4.69 13.31 0.16
C TRP A 155 3.51 13.28 1.14
N ILE A 156 2.52 12.42 0.93
CA ILE A 156 1.37 12.32 1.83
C ILE A 156 1.77 11.47 3.04
N ALA A 157 1.53 12.01 4.24
CA ALA A 157 1.63 11.24 5.48
C ALA A 157 0.49 10.22 5.55
N VAL A 158 0.78 9.06 6.15
CA VAL A 158 -0.23 8.05 6.45
C VAL A 158 -0.65 8.14 7.91
N GLU A 159 -1.88 7.75 8.20
CA GLU A 159 -2.37 7.52 9.56
C GLU A 159 -2.32 6.02 9.85
N ILE A 160 -1.58 5.64 10.90
CA ILE A 160 -1.42 4.24 11.31
C ILE A 160 -2.25 3.99 12.57
N VAL A 161 -3.22 3.10 12.48
CA VAL A 161 -4.02 2.63 13.62
C VAL A 161 -3.59 1.21 13.96
N ALA A 162 -3.00 1.02 15.14
CA ALA A 162 -2.49 -0.26 15.60
C ALA A 162 -2.66 -0.35 17.13
N PRO A 163 -3.84 -0.75 17.65
CA PRO A 163 -4.18 -0.51 19.06
C PRO A 163 -3.29 -1.24 20.07
N LEU A 164 -2.63 -2.33 19.67
CA LEU A 164 -1.69 -3.08 20.51
C LEU A 164 -0.22 -2.64 20.38
N ALA A 165 0.06 -1.63 19.57
CA ALA A 165 1.41 -1.11 19.35
C ALA A 165 1.46 0.40 19.65
N PRO A 166 2.63 0.94 20.04
CA PRO A 166 2.76 2.34 20.38
C PRO A 166 2.53 3.25 19.15
N GLU A 167 2.00 4.44 19.40
CA GLU A 167 1.84 5.47 18.37
C GLU A 167 3.18 6.02 17.87
N VAL A 168 4.22 6.00 18.72
CA VAL A 168 5.57 6.46 18.36
C VAL A 168 6.45 5.25 18.03
N SER A 169 6.97 5.25 16.81
CA SER A 169 7.94 4.26 16.32
C SER A 169 9.32 4.50 16.90
N GLN A 170 10.05 3.45 17.27
CA GLN A 170 11.50 3.53 17.51
C GLN A 170 12.30 3.16 16.27
N CYS A 171 11.63 2.56 15.27
CA CYS A 171 12.18 2.26 13.96
C CYS A 171 12.49 3.55 13.18
N THR A 172 13.72 3.68 12.68
CA THR A 172 14.16 4.80 11.83
C THR A 172 13.99 4.45 10.35
N PRO A 173 13.20 5.19 9.56
CA PRO A 173 13.08 4.97 8.12
C PRO A 173 14.45 4.98 7.42
N VAL A 174 14.68 4.01 6.54
CA VAL A 174 15.86 3.99 5.67
C VAL A 174 15.58 4.87 4.46
N GLY A 175 16.28 6.01 4.37
CA GLY A 175 16.17 6.99 3.27
C GLY A 175 16.89 6.56 2.01
#